data_AF-A0A921F6R5-F1
#
_entry.id   AF-A0A921F6R5-F1
#
_cell.length_a   1.000
_cell.length_b   1.000
_cell.length_c   1.000
_cell.angle_alpha   90.00
_cell.angle_beta   90.00
_cell.angle_gamma   90.00
#
_symmetry.space_group_name_H-M   'P 1'
#
loop_
_entity.id
_entity.type
_entity.pdbx_description
1 polymer ?
#
loop_
_entity_poly.entity_id
_entity_poly.type
_entity_poly.pdbx_seq_one_letter_code
_entity_poly.pdbx_strand_id
1 'polypeptide(L)'
;MFYCQKCGKKNELKEERCSFCGTKQEVGSSEVEMKKCKRCDKEIPVSSNYCYYCGQDQAEILLKNLDEPAEKKEKIAEKKEKQEIPTVDISDPKKLKEFIKMAEKEGIEVHVLGKNESLRPGIVPSTKLFLKDWINVNKRMGRADFWYGLLGTFLLSIPAGIMISLLASLFASMGSGSVENVYLLGVAAWIAFFYVALLTAEVRRLHDIELPGYLALLLFIPGGDLIAFIIAAMPQRRTKSTYTFEDPRKKNKNKHDK
;
A
#
# COMPACT_ATOMS: atom_id res chain seq x y z
N MET A 1 35.43 13.26 37.06
CA MET A 1 34.85 11.95 36.74
C MET A 1 34.04 12.09 35.47
N PHE A 2 34.27 11.22 34.50
CA PHE A 2 33.66 11.31 33.17
C PHE A 2 32.95 10.01 32.82
N TYR A 3 31.88 10.10 32.05
CA TYR A 3 31.06 8.96 31.67
C TYR A 3 31.09 8.78 30.17
N CYS A 4 31.08 7.53 29.70
CA CYS A 4 31.01 7.26 28.28
C CYS A 4 29.67 7.72 27.68
N GLN A 5 29.74 8.51 26.60
CA GLN A 5 28.58 9.03 25.86
C GLN A 5 27.65 7.95 25.30
N LYS A 6 28.15 6.71 25.11
CA LYS A 6 27.42 5.60 24.50
C LYS A 6 26.93 4.53 25.46
N CYS A 7 27.76 4.13 26.44
CA CYS A 7 27.44 3.02 27.35
C CYS A 7 27.22 3.45 28.81
N GLY A 8 27.41 4.72 29.14
CA GLY A 8 27.16 5.26 30.48
C GLY A 8 28.14 4.82 31.57
N LYS A 9 29.14 3.96 31.27
CA LYS A 9 30.17 3.55 32.23
C LYS A 9 31.10 4.70 32.58
N LYS A 10 31.53 4.71 33.85
CA LYS A 10 32.42 5.72 34.43
C LYS A 10 33.86 5.44 34.00
N ASN A 11 34.48 6.39 33.32
CA ASN A 11 35.90 6.36 32.99
C ASN A 11 36.70 7.09 34.09
N GLU A 12 37.89 6.58 34.37
CA GLU A 12 38.81 7.14 35.37
C GLU A 12 39.43 8.45 34.88
N LEU A 13 39.75 8.54 33.59
CA LEU A 13 40.35 9.69 32.92
C LEU A 13 39.50 10.19 31.74
N LYS A 14 39.77 11.42 31.29
CA LYS A 14 39.21 11.98 30.04
C LYS A 14 39.92 11.33 28.85
N GLU A 15 39.54 10.11 28.55
CA GLU A 15 40.10 9.35 27.43
C GLU A 15 39.31 9.62 26.15
N GLU A 16 40.02 9.72 25.02
CA GLU A 16 39.39 9.82 23.71
C GLU A 16 38.59 8.57 23.35
N ARG A 17 38.91 7.40 23.90
CA ARG A 17 38.15 6.15 23.71
C ARG A 17 37.77 5.56 25.04
N CYS A 18 36.54 5.07 25.16
CA CYS A 18 36.10 4.41 26.39
C CYS A 18 36.77 3.05 26.58
N SER A 19 37.38 2.82 27.73
CA SER A 19 38.08 1.56 28.08
C SER A 19 37.13 0.36 28.21
N PHE A 20 35.82 0.58 28.32
CA PHE A 20 34.83 -0.51 28.43
C PHE A 20 34.13 -0.88 27.12
N CYS A 21 33.80 0.09 26.26
CA CYS A 21 33.07 -0.16 25.00
C CYS A 21 33.82 0.26 23.74
N GLY A 22 35.06 0.76 23.87
CA GLY A 22 35.94 1.16 22.77
C GLY A 22 35.49 2.39 21.98
N THR A 23 34.36 3.02 22.32
CA THR A 23 33.79 4.12 21.53
C THR A 23 34.58 5.41 21.71
N LYS A 24 34.91 6.07 20.59
CA LYS A 24 35.55 7.41 20.58
C LYS A 24 34.58 8.46 21.12
N GLN A 25 35.03 9.29 22.05
CA GLN A 25 34.26 10.34 22.71
C GLN A 25 34.41 11.66 21.95
N GLU A 26 33.29 12.34 21.65
CA GLU A 26 33.25 13.57 20.86
C GLU A 26 33.30 14.83 21.75
N VAL A 27 34.19 14.85 22.74
CA VAL A 27 34.20 15.91 23.77
C VAL A 27 35.02 17.11 23.29
N GLY A 28 34.33 18.18 22.84
CA GLY A 28 34.97 19.47 22.52
C GLY A 28 35.46 19.61 21.08
N SER A 29 34.98 18.78 20.16
CA SER A 29 35.19 18.97 18.72
C SER A 29 34.27 20.09 18.18
N SER A 30 34.86 21.09 17.53
CA SER A 30 34.11 22.22 16.91
C SER A 30 33.20 21.82 15.75
N GLU A 31 33.37 20.60 15.23
CA GLU A 31 32.59 20.07 14.09
C GLU A 31 31.28 19.38 14.51
N VAL A 32 31.03 19.21 15.82
CA VAL A 32 29.91 18.41 16.32
C VAL A 32 28.86 19.31 16.97
N GLU A 33 27.61 19.15 16.53
CA GLU A 33 26.46 19.85 17.12
C GLU A 33 26.26 19.44 18.59
N MET A 34 26.00 20.45 19.43
CA MET A 34 25.89 20.29 20.88
C MET A 34 24.43 20.52 21.36
N LYS A 35 24.00 19.74 22.34
CA LYS A 35 22.73 19.89 23.08
C LYS A 35 23.01 20.08 24.57
N LYS A 36 22.06 20.67 25.30
CA LYS A 36 22.14 20.74 26.78
C LYS A 36 21.67 19.42 27.41
N CYS A 37 22.40 18.95 28.43
CA CYS A 37 21.99 17.79 29.22
C CYS A 37 20.74 18.11 30.06
N LYS A 38 19.72 17.25 30.01
CA LYS A 38 18.45 17.43 30.72
C LYS A 38 18.53 17.37 32.26
N ARG A 39 19.67 16.93 32.81
CA ARG A 39 19.87 16.79 34.27
C ARG A 39 20.83 17.84 34.85
N CYS A 40 21.87 18.21 34.11
CA CYS A 40 22.94 19.07 34.63
C CYS A 40 23.27 20.28 33.74
N ASP A 41 22.47 20.52 32.69
CA ASP A 41 22.54 21.66 31.76
C ASP A 41 23.87 21.91 31.01
N LYS A 42 24.87 21.06 31.23
CA LYS A 42 26.14 21.09 30.50
C LYS A 42 25.94 20.68 29.04
N GLU A 43 26.72 21.29 28.16
CA GLU A 43 26.71 21.00 26.73
C GLU A 43 27.37 19.64 26.44
N ILE A 44 26.63 18.78 25.74
CA ILE A 44 27.03 17.44 25.33
C ILE A 44 26.70 17.26 23.83
N PRO A 45 27.42 16.41 23.10
CA PRO A 45 27.10 16.14 21.70
C PRO A 45 25.67 15.64 21.50
N VAL A 46 25.02 16.03 20.40
CA VAL A 46 23.66 15.57 20.07
C VAL A 46 23.60 14.04 19.96
N SER A 47 24.67 13.43 19.47
CA SER A 47 24.91 11.98 19.34
C SER A 47 24.99 11.22 20.69
N SER A 48 25.13 11.91 21.82
CA SER A 48 25.33 11.28 23.13
C SER A 48 24.02 10.73 23.72
N ASN A 49 24.01 9.43 24.04
CA ASN A 49 22.92 8.77 24.78
C ASN A 49 23.00 9.08 26.28
N TYR A 50 24.23 9.06 26.82
CA TYR A 50 24.52 9.37 28.22
C TYR A 50 25.26 10.70 28.33
N CYS A 51 25.00 11.46 29.38
CA CYS A 51 25.72 12.69 29.64
C CYS A 51 27.15 12.40 30.12
N TYR A 52 28.14 12.96 29.41
CA TYR A 52 29.56 12.82 29.73
C TYR A 52 29.95 13.30 31.15
N TYR A 53 29.19 14.23 31.72
CA TYR A 53 29.48 14.84 33.01
C TYR A 53 28.75 14.20 34.19
N CYS A 54 27.47 13.85 34.02
CA CYS A 54 26.64 13.32 35.12
C CYS A 54 26.25 11.86 34.95
N GLY A 55 26.56 11.22 33.82
CA GLY A 55 26.29 9.80 33.56
C GLY A 55 24.84 9.47 33.27
N GLN A 56 23.96 10.47 33.26
CA GLN A 56 22.52 10.27 33.11
C GLN A 56 22.15 9.87 31.68
N ASP A 57 21.31 8.85 31.54
CA ASP A 57 20.64 8.50 30.30
C ASP A 57 19.66 9.62 29.89
N GLN A 58 19.88 10.20 28.71
CA GLN A 58 19.09 11.32 28.21
C GLN A 58 17.75 10.87 27.60
N ALA A 59 17.59 9.57 27.28
CA ALA A 59 16.35 8.98 26.78
C ALA A 59 15.41 8.58 27.93
N GLU A 60 15.94 8.04 29.03
CA GLU A 60 15.13 7.61 30.19
C GLU A 60 14.37 8.79 30.84
N ILE A 61 14.95 10.00 30.86
CA ILE A 61 14.25 11.20 31.33
C ILE A 61 13.03 11.52 30.45
N LEU A 62 13.11 11.25 29.14
CA LEU A 62 11.98 11.49 28.24
C LEU A 62 10.79 10.58 28.59
N LEU A 63 11.07 9.33 28.94
CA LEU A 63 10.05 8.37 29.38
C LEU A 63 9.42 8.77 30.71
N LYS A 64 10.24 9.12 31.71
CA LYS A 64 9.73 9.56 33.03
C LYS A 64 8.87 10.82 32.96
N ASN A 65 9.20 11.75 32.06
CA ASN A 65 8.40 12.96 31.85
C ASN A 65 7.05 12.68 31.16
N LEU A 66 6.89 11.56 30.47
CA LEU A 66 5.59 11.14 29.89
C LEU A 66 4.65 10.59 30.98
N ASP A 67 5.23 9.94 31.99
CA ASP A 67 4.55 9.25 33.08
C ASP A 67 4.17 10.16 34.27
N GLU A 68 4.51 11.46 34.24
CA GLU A 68 4.10 12.39 35.31
C GLU A 68 2.57 12.64 35.32
N PRO A 69 1.95 12.72 36.52
CA PRO A 69 0.51 12.92 36.68
C PRO A 69 0.03 14.25 36.10
N ALA A 70 -1.21 14.23 35.60
CA ALA A 70 -1.78 15.15 34.62
C ALA A 70 -1.78 16.65 35.00
N GLU A 71 -1.66 17.01 36.27
CA GLU A 71 -1.87 18.39 36.74
C GLU A 71 -0.80 19.40 36.29
N LYS A 72 0.43 18.96 35.98
CA LYS A 72 1.48 19.87 35.47
C LYS A 72 1.45 20.04 33.95
N LYS A 73 0.70 19.20 33.22
CA LYS A 73 0.59 19.26 31.75
C LYS A 73 -0.22 20.48 31.29
N GLU A 74 -1.09 21.03 32.13
CA GLU A 74 -1.95 22.19 31.79
C GLU A 74 -1.18 23.51 31.64
N LYS A 75 -0.17 23.78 32.49
CA LYS A 75 0.49 25.10 32.48
C LYS A 75 1.52 25.32 31.37
N ILE A 76 1.99 24.26 30.70
CA ILE A 76 2.91 24.37 29.55
C ILE A 76 2.14 24.34 28.22
N ALA A 77 0.88 23.90 28.23
CA ALA A 77 0.03 23.80 27.05
C ALA A 77 -0.40 25.17 26.47
N GLU A 78 -0.35 26.25 27.24
CA GLU A 78 -0.75 27.59 26.76
C GLU A 78 0.25 28.25 25.79
N LYS A 79 1.44 27.69 25.55
CA LYS A 79 2.45 28.34 24.67
C LYS A 79 3.01 27.51 23.52
N LYS A 80 2.45 26.34 23.25
CA LYS A 80 2.68 25.66 21.97
C LYS A 80 1.33 25.24 21.44
N GLU A 81 0.84 26.00 20.46
CA GLU A 81 -0.23 25.57 19.56
C GLU A 81 0.09 24.13 19.16
N LYS A 82 -0.71 23.18 19.68
CA LYS A 82 -0.82 21.87 19.08
C LYS A 82 -1.43 22.13 17.71
N GLN A 83 -0.60 22.15 16.67
CA GLN A 83 -1.08 21.78 15.35
C GLN A 83 -1.53 20.32 15.48
N GLU A 84 -2.82 20.14 15.76
CA GLU A 84 -3.46 18.84 15.67
C GLU A 84 -3.32 18.39 14.23
N ILE A 85 -2.45 17.41 14.00
CA ILE A 85 -2.40 16.70 12.73
C ILE A 85 -3.80 16.08 12.57
N PRO A 86 -4.60 16.47 11.57
CA PRO A 86 -5.95 15.96 11.43
C PRO A 86 -5.88 14.45 11.17
N THR A 87 -6.22 13.65 12.18
CA THR A 87 -6.33 12.20 12.03
C THR A 87 -7.63 11.88 11.30
N VAL A 88 -7.54 11.67 9.99
CA VAL A 88 -8.69 11.21 9.19
C VAL A 88 -8.84 9.71 9.38
N ASP A 89 -10.03 9.26 9.77
CA ASP A 89 -10.38 7.85 9.76
C ASP A 89 -10.55 7.37 8.30
N ILE A 90 -9.54 6.64 7.81
CA ILE A 90 -9.41 6.18 6.41
C ILE A 90 -10.45 5.10 6.06
N SER A 91 -11.19 4.56 7.04
CA SER A 91 -12.20 3.52 6.82
C SER A 91 -13.44 4.00 6.04
N ASP A 92 -13.69 5.32 6.02
CA ASP A 92 -14.82 5.92 5.30
C ASP A 92 -14.40 6.50 3.93
N PRO A 93 -14.83 5.91 2.79
CA PRO A 93 -14.42 6.33 1.45
C PRO A 93 -14.83 7.76 1.09
N LYS A 94 -15.83 8.35 1.78
CA LYS A 94 -16.23 9.74 1.57
C LYS A 94 -15.22 10.70 2.19
N LYS A 95 -14.84 10.48 3.46
CA LYS A 95 -13.86 11.28 4.18
C LYS A 95 -12.48 11.24 3.54
N LEU A 96 -12.08 10.08 3.02
CA LEU A 96 -10.83 9.94 2.27
C LEU A 96 -10.82 10.78 0.98
N LYS A 97 -11.93 10.81 0.24
CA LYS A 97 -12.05 11.66 -0.97
C LYS A 97 -12.04 13.15 -0.64
N GLU A 98 -12.68 13.54 0.45
CA GLU A 98 -12.65 14.93 0.94
C GLU A 98 -11.24 15.36 1.32
N PHE A 99 -10.50 14.51 2.04
CA PHE A 99 -9.11 14.75 2.39
C PHE A 99 -8.21 14.90 1.15
N ILE A 100 -8.34 14.00 0.16
CA ILE A 100 -7.56 14.11 -1.10
C ILE A 100 -7.85 15.44 -1.79
N LYS A 101 -9.12 15.87 -1.85
CA LYS A 101 -9.50 17.15 -2.44
C LYS A 101 -8.93 18.35 -1.69
N MET A 102 -8.88 18.28 -0.35
CA MET A 102 -8.26 19.34 0.47
C MET A 102 -6.76 19.42 0.21
N ALA A 103 -6.07 18.28 0.23
CA ALA A 103 -4.64 18.23 0.00
C ALA A 103 -4.24 18.63 -1.43
N GLU A 104 -5.03 18.26 -2.45
CA GLU A 104 -4.82 18.67 -3.83
C GLU A 104 -5.00 20.20 -4.01
N LYS A 105 -5.94 20.81 -3.27
CA LYS A 105 -6.09 22.28 -3.23
C LYS A 105 -4.90 22.98 -2.58
N GLU A 106 -4.21 22.32 -1.65
CA GLU A 106 -3.00 22.82 -0.99
C GLU A 106 -1.71 22.51 -1.78
N GLY A 107 -1.82 21.91 -2.97
CA GLY A 107 -0.68 21.57 -3.81
C GLY A 107 0.12 20.35 -3.32
N ILE A 108 -0.42 19.58 -2.38
CA ILE A 108 0.18 18.36 -1.85
C ILE A 108 -0.28 17.17 -2.70
N GLU A 109 0.64 16.53 -3.43
CA GLU A 109 0.34 15.27 -4.13
C GLU A 109 0.16 14.13 -3.12
N VAL A 110 -1.11 13.80 -2.82
CA VAL A 110 -1.45 12.66 -1.95
C VAL A 110 -1.64 11.39 -2.77
N HIS A 111 -0.73 10.43 -2.60
CA HIS A 111 -0.88 9.09 -3.17
C HIS A 111 -1.50 8.14 -2.14
N VAL A 112 -2.79 7.81 -2.32
CA VAL A 112 -3.44 6.78 -1.51
C VAL A 112 -2.97 5.40 -1.97
N LEU A 113 -2.16 4.78 -1.11
CA LEU A 113 -1.65 3.42 -1.28
C LEU A 113 -2.71 2.36 -0.90
N GLY A 114 -3.90 2.39 -1.54
CA GLY A 114 -4.98 1.44 -1.28
C GLY A 114 -4.59 0.00 -1.64
N LYS A 115 -4.97 -1.01 -0.86
CA LYS A 115 -4.63 -2.43 -1.14
C LYS A 115 -5.31 -3.00 -2.40
N ASN A 116 -6.33 -2.31 -2.90
CA ASN A 116 -7.21 -2.69 -3.99
C ASN A 116 -7.53 -1.44 -4.82
N GLU A 117 -8.00 -1.63 -6.06
CA GLU A 117 -8.47 -0.51 -6.90
C GLU A 117 -9.82 0.00 -6.39
N SER A 118 -10.67 -0.92 -5.96
CA SER A 118 -11.88 -0.55 -5.25
C SER A 118 -11.58 -0.25 -3.77
N LEU A 119 -12.20 0.81 -3.25
CA LEU A 119 -12.14 1.15 -1.82
C LEU A 119 -12.80 0.07 -0.96
N ARG A 120 -13.89 -0.51 -1.45
CA ARG A 120 -14.65 -1.60 -0.82
C ARG A 120 -14.82 -2.72 -1.86
N PRO A 121 -13.92 -3.70 -1.90
CA PRO A 121 -14.00 -4.82 -2.82
C PRO A 121 -15.20 -5.69 -2.49
N GLY A 122 -15.84 -6.21 -3.54
CA GLY A 122 -17.06 -7.00 -3.47
C GLY A 122 -17.49 -7.42 -4.87
N ILE A 123 -18.47 -8.32 -4.95
CA ILE A 123 -18.87 -8.96 -6.22
C ILE A 123 -19.15 -7.93 -7.30
N VAL A 124 -20.03 -6.95 -7.04
CA VAL A 124 -20.42 -5.94 -8.04
C VAL A 124 -19.27 -5.02 -8.45
N PRO A 125 -18.59 -4.29 -7.53
CA PRO A 125 -17.52 -3.36 -7.94
C PRO A 125 -16.35 -4.08 -8.62
N SER A 126 -15.97 -5.26 -8.14
CA SER A 126 -14.83 -6.00 -8.68
C SER A 126 -15.16 -6.67 -10.03
N THR A 127 -16.38 -7.17 -10.24
CA THR A 127 -16.84 -7.65 -11.56
C THR A 127 -16.86 -6.52 -12.57
N LYS A 128 -17.35 -5.34 -12.18
CA LYS A 128 -17.31 -4.15 -13.05
C LYS A 128 -15.89 -3.80 -13.47
N LEU A 129 -14.90 -3.98 -12.59
CA LEU A 129 -13.49 -3.78 -12.92
C LEU A 129 -12.95 -4.84 -13.90
N PHE A 130 -13.35 -6.10 -13.77
CA PHE A 130 -13.05 -7.14 -14.75
C PHE A 130 -13.58 -6.79 -16.13
N LEU A 131 -14.85 -6.40 -16.23
CA LEU A 131 -15.49 -6.01 -17.49
C LEU A 131 -14.90 -4.73 -18.08
N LYS A 132 -14.60 -3.73 -17.25
CA LYS A 132 -14.09 -2.42 -17.72
C LYS A 132 -12.68 -2.52 -18.30
N ASP A 133 -11.82 -3.32 -17.67
CA ASP A 133 -10.40 -3.42 -17.99
C ASP A 133 -10.04 -4.80 -18.56
N TRP A 134 -10.98 -5.47 -19.22
CA TRP A 134 -10.83 -6.84 -19.75
C TRP A 134 -9.74 -6.99 -20.82
N ILE A 135 -9.28 -5.91 -21.44
CA ILE A 135 -8.13 -5.88 -22.38
C ILE A 135 -6.93 -5.11 -21.79
N ASN A 136 -7.09 -4.46 -20.63
CA ASN A 136 -6.06 -3.58 -20.10
C ASN A 136 -5.13 -4.30 -19.13
N VAL A 137 -3.85 -4.43 -19.51
CA VAL A 137 -2.82 -5.10 -18.72
C VAL A 137 -1.87 -4.15 -17.98
N ASN A 138 -1.87 -2.85 -18.32
CA ASN A 138 -0.90 -1.88 -17.79
C ASN A 138 -1.26 -1.33 -16.40
N LYS A 139 -1.98 -2.13 -15.62
CA LYS A 139 -2.49 -1.80 -14.29
C LYS A 139 -2.15 -2.90 -13.29
N ARG A 140 -2.31 -2.60 -12.00
CA ARG A 140 -2.37 -3.58 -10.91
C ARG A 140 -3.81 -3.97 -10.63
N MET A 141 -3.99 -5.15 -10.06
CA MET A 141 -5.25 -5.55 -9.44
C MET A 141 -4.99 -6.18 -8.08
N GLY A 142 -5.67 -5.63 -7.06
CA GLY A 142 -5.53 -6.09 -5.69
C GLY A 142 -6.15 -7.47 -5.50
N ARG A 143 -5.72 -8.17 -4.45
CA ARG A 143 -6.15 -9.55 -4.19
C ARG A 143 -7.66 -9.70 -4.05
N ALA A 144 -8.31 -8.80 -3.31
CA ALA A 144 -9.75 -8.92 -3.08
C ALA A 144 -10.53 -8.63 -4.37
N ASP A 145 -10.11 -7.62 -5.15
CA ASP A 145 -10.70 -7.32 -6.45
C ASP A 145 -10.55 -8.48 -7.44
N PHE A 146 -9.40 -9.18 -7.42
CA PHE A 146 -9.19 -10.37 -8.22
C PHE A 146 -10.22 -11.46 -7.91
N TRP A 147 -10.32 -11.89 -6.64
CA TRP A 147 -11.18 -13.02 -6.27
C TRP A 147 -12.67 -12.71 -6.39
N TYR A 148 -13.11 -11.51 -5.97
CA TYR A 148 -14.51 -11.11 -6.16
C TYR A 148 -14.87 -10.88 -7.62
N GLY A 149 -13.93 -10.36 -8.42
CA GLY A 149 -14.14 -10.18 -9.85
C GLY A 149 -14.20 -11.50 -10.61
N LEU A 150 -13.34 -12.47 -10.28
CA LEU A 150 -13.40 -13.84 -10.80
C LEU A 150 -14.73 -14.50 -10.44
N LEU A 151 -15.10 -14.47 -9.15
CA LEU A 151 -16.37 -15.03 -8.67
C LEU A 151 -17.57 -14.39 -9.36
N GLY A 152 -17.61 -13.06 -9.44
CA GLY A 152 -18.76 -12.38 -10.04
C GLY A 152 -18.82 -12.52 -11.56
N THR A 153 -17.68 -12.65 -12.25
CA THR A 153 -17.65 -12.99 -13.69
C THR A 153 -18.11 -14.43 -13.92
N PHE A 154 -17.78 -15.35 -13.02
CA PHE A 154 -18.31 -16.70 -13.04
C PHE A 154 -19.83 -16.71 -12.83
N LEU A 155 -20.35 -15.95 -11.84
CA LEU A 155 -21.80 -15.79 -11.65
C LEU A 155 -22.49 -15.14 -12.86
N LEU A 156 -21.80 -14.27 -13.60
CA LEU A 156 -22.31 -13.65 -14.82
C LEU A 156 -22.51 -14.68 -15.96
N SER A 157 -21.92 -15.87 -15.88
CA SER A 157 -22.14 -16.93 -16.87
C SER A 157 -23.57 -17.46 -16.86
N ILE A 158 -24.25 -17.42 -15.70
CA ILE A 158 -25.64 -17.89 -15.56
C ILE A 158 -26.59 -17.06 -16.43
N PRO A 159 -26.71 -15.73 -16.24
CA PRO A 159 -27.56 -14.91 -17.10
C PRO A 159 -27.07 -14.92 -18.56
N ALA A 160 -25.75 -14.98 -18.81
CA ALA A 160 -25.24 -15.08 -20.18
C ALA A 160 -25.68 -16.37 -20.89
N GLY A 161 -25.63 -17.52 -20.22
CA GLY A 161 -26.08 -18.80 -20.75
C GLY A 161 -27.59 -18.83 -21.01
N ILE A 162 -28.39 -18.21 -20.13
CA ILE A 162 -29.82 -18.01 -20.35
C ILE A 162 -30.04 -17.17 -21.62
N MET A 163 -29.34 -16.04 -21.76
CA MET A 163 -29.45 -15.18 -22.94
C MET A 163 -29.06 -15.90 -24.24
N ILE A 164 -27.98 -16.67 -24.25
CA ILE A 164 -27.56 -17.47 -25.41
C ILE A 164 -28.64 -18.51 -25.77
N SER A 165 -29.22 -19.16 -24.77
CA SER A 165 -30.28 -20.16 -24.97
C SER A 165 -31.58 -19.54 -25.50
N LEU A 166 -31.94 -18.35 -25.02
CA LEU A 166 -33.09 -17.59 -25.52
C LEU A 166 -32.88 -17.15 -26.98
N LEU A 167 -31.69 -16.69 -27.33
CA LEU A 167 -31.33 -16.36 -28.71
C LEU A 167 -31.44 -17.60 -29.61
N ALA A 168 -30.88 -18.74 -29.20
CA ALA A 168 -30.99 -19.99 -29.96
C ALA A 168 -32.47 -20.41 -30.16
N SER A 169 -33.30 -20.29 -29.12
CA SER A 169 -34.74 -20.60 -29.17
C SER A 169 -35.50 -19.66 -30.13
N LEU A 170 -35.14 -18.37 -30.17
CA LEU A 170 -35.70 -17.43 -31.12
C LEU A 170 -35.39 -17.84 -32.58
N PHE A 171 -34.14 -18.20 -32.86
CA PHE A 171 -33.74 -18.72 -34.18
C PHE A 171 -34.45 -20.03 -34.55
N ALA A 172 -34.75 -20.88 -33.57
CA ALA A 172 -35.54 -22.09 -33.78
C ALA A 172 -36.98 -21.76 -34.18
N SER A 173 -37.59 -20.76 -33.51
CA SER A 173 -38.96 -20.32 -33.82
C SER A 173 -39.10 -19.70 -35.21
N MET A 174 -38.01 -19.17 -35.77
CA MET A 174 -37.96 -18.61 -37.13
C MET A 174 -37.74 -19.68 -38.21
N GLY A 175 -37.70 -20.97 -37.85
CA GLY A 175 -37.48 -22.08 -38.78
C GLY A 175 -36.07 -22.12 -39.38
N SER A 176 -35.10 -21.42 -38.77
CA SER A 176 -33.73 -21.43 -39.27
C SER A 176 -33.03 -22.75 -38.93
N GLY A 177 -32.35 -23.37 -39.89
CA GLY A 177 -31.49 -24.54 -39.65
C GLY A 177 -30.19 -24.21 -38.89
N SER A 178 -30.03 -22.96 -38.44
CA SER A 178 -28.78 -22.43 -37.89
C SER A 178 -28.74 -22.41 -36.36
N VAL A 179 -29.73 -22.99 -35.67
CA VAL A 179 -29.85 -22.95 -34.20
C VAL A 179 -28.58 -23.44 -33.51
N GLU A 180 -28.04 -24.58 -33.96
CA GLU A 180 -26.82 -25.15 -33.40
C GLU A 180 -25.62 -24.22 -33.58
N ASN A 181 -25.46 -23.62 -34.76
CA ASN A 181 -24.38 -22.68 -35.05
C ASN A 181 -24.49 -21.42 -34.18
N VAL A 182 -25.70 -20.89 -33.97
CA VAL A 182 -25.94 -19.72 -33.11
C VAL A 182 -25.59 -20.04 -31.66
N TYR A 183 -26.01 -21.21 -31.17
CA TYR A 183 -25.71 -21.65 -29.81
C TYR A 183 -24.20 -21.83 -29.61
N LEU A 184 -23.54 -22.58 -30.50
CA LEU A 184 -22.09 -22.82 -30.46
C LEU A 184 -21.30 -21.51 -30.54
N LEU A 185 -21.67 -20.61 -31.45
CA LEU A 185 -21.03 -19.30 -31.58
C LEU A 185 -21.19 -18.46 -30.31
N GLY A 186 -22.38 -18.45 -29.71
CA GLY A 186 -22.66 -17.74 -28.46
C GLY A 186 -21.82 -18.28 -27.30
N VAL A 187 -21.76 -19.59 -27.14
CA VAL A 187 -20.93 -20.26 -26.12
C VAL A 187 -19.44 -20.00 -26.36
N ALA A 188 -18.97 -20.15 -27.60
CA ALA A 188 -17.58 -19.90 -27.96
C ALA A 188 -17.17 -18.45 -27.71
N ALA A 189 -18.01 -17.48 -28.08
CA ALA A 189 -17.79 -16.06 -27.82
C ALA A 189 -17.73 -15.76 -26.31
N TRP A 190 -18.61 -16.37 -25.51
CA TRP A 190 -18.60 -16.21 -24.06
C TRP A 190 -17.34 -16.79 -23.41
N ILE A 191 -16.94 -18.00 -23.82
CA ILE A 191 -15.70 -18.63 -23.35
C ILE A 191 -14.48 -17.80 -23.73
N ALA A 192 -14.40 -17.33 -24.98
CA ALA A 192 -13.30 -16.49 -25.44
C ALA A 192 -13.22 -15.19 -24.62
N PHE A 193 -14.35 -14.53 -24.40
CA PHE A 193 -14.43 -13.35 -23.54
C PHE A 193 -13.94 -13.65 -22.11
N PHE A 194 -14.43 -14.73 -21.50
CA PHE A 194 -14.06 -15.12 -20.14
C PHE A 194 -12.57 -15.37 -20.01
N TYR A 195 -11.96 -16.12 -20.93
CA TYR A 195 -10.53 -16.40 -20.90
C TYR A 195 -9.68 -15.15 -21.14
N VAL A 196 -10.08 -14.25 -22.04
CA VAL A 196 -9.37 -12.98 -22.23
C VAL A 196 -9.45 -12.13 -20.96
N ALA A 197 -10.64 -12.00 -20.36
CA ALA A 197 -10.82 -11.26 -19.12
C ALA A 197 -10.02 -11.87 -17.96
N LEU A 198 -9.98 -13.20 -17.85
CA LEU A 198 -9.21 -13.92 -16.84
C LEU A 198 -7.70 -13.75 -17.04
N LEU A 199 -7.22 -13.89 -18.27
CA LEU A 199 -5.81 -13.68 -18.61
C LEU A 199 -5.35 -12.27 -18.25
N THR A 200 -6.12 -11.24 -18.65
CA THR A 200 -5.74 -9.85 -18.34
C THR A 200 -5.86 -9.53 -16.86
N ALA A 201 -6.83 -10.12 -16.15
CA ALA A 201 -6.91 -10.04 -14.70
C ALA A 201 -5.70 -10.68 -14.01
N GLU A 202 -5.27 -11.85 -14.47
CA GLU A 202 -4.10 -12.56 -13.95
C GLU A 202 -2.81 -11.77 -14.19
N VAL A 203 -2.62 -11.21 -15.38
CA VAL A 203 -1.48 -10.31 -15.66
C VAL A 203 -1.46 -9.12 -14.70
N ARG A 204 -2.61 -8.47 -14.47
CA ARG A 204 -2.72 -7.36 -13.52
C ARG A 204 -2.47 -7.78 -12.06
N ARG A 205 -2.86 -9.01 -11.69
CA ARG A 205 -2.58 -9.59 -10.38
C ARG A 205 -1.09 -9.88 -10.20
N LEU A 206 -0.44 -10.44 -11.22
CA LEU A 206 1.00 -10.69 -11.24
C LEU A 206 1.79 -9.39 -11.12
N HIS A 207 1.36 -8.32 -11.80
CA HIS A 207 1.95 -6.98 -11.65
C HIS A 207 1.83 -6.43 -10.22
N ASP A 208 0.78 -6.78 -9.48
CA ASP A 208 0.60 -6.39 -8.08
C ASP A 208 1.48 -7.20 -7.10
N ILE A 209 1.91 -8.41 -7.49
CA ILE A 209 2.87 -9.24 -6.75
C ILE A 209 4.31 -9.02 -7.26
N GLU A 210 4.50 -8.16 -8.27
CA GLU A 210 5.78 -7.84 -8.92
C GLU A 210 6.43 -9.03 -9.62
N LEU A 211 5.58 -9.98 -10.03
CA LEU A 211 5.94 -11.10 -10.87
C LEU A 211 5.75 -10.73 -12.35
N PRO A 212 6.50 -11.39 -13.26
CA PRO A 212 6.37 -11.12 -14.68
C PRO A 212 5.01 -11.59 -15.21
N GLY A 213 4.37 -10.77 -16.04
CA GLY A 213 3.03 -11.03 -16.55
C GLY A 213 2.90 -12.27 -17.44
N TYR A 214 3.99 -12.75 -18.05
CA TYR A 214 3.96 -13.97 -18.87
C TYR A 214 3.59 -15.23 -18.06
N LEU A 215 3.72 -15.21 -16.72
CA LEU A 215 3.28 -16.32 -15.88
C LEU A 215 1.75 -16.54 -15.95
N ALA A 216 0.98 -15.57 -16.44
CA ALA A 216 -0.45 -15.75 -16.69
C ALA A 216 -0.74 -16.84 -17.73
N LEU A 217 0.24 -17.20 -18.58
CA LEU A 217 0.10 -18.30 -19.53
C LEU A 217 -0.03 -19.67 -18.86
N LEU A 218 0.31 -19.78 -17.56
CA LEU A 218 0.05 -20.99 -16.78
C LEU A 218 -1.43 -21.39 -16.77
N LEU A 219 -2.35 -20.43 -16.99
CA LEU A 219 -3.78 -20.69 -17.11
C LEU A 219 -4.14 -21.69 -18.23
N PHE A 220 -3.32 -21.81 -19.27
CA PHE A 220 -3.58 -22.69 -20.41
C PHE A 220 -2.92 -24.06 -20.29
N ILE A 221 -2.12 -24.29 -19.24
CA ILE A 221 -1.45 -25.56 -19.00
C ILE A 221 -2.30 -26.36 -17.99
N PRO A 222 -2.66 -27.62 -18.27
CA PRO A 222 -3.35 -28.46 -17.30
C PRO A 222 -2.58 -28.53 -15.97
N GLY A 223 -3.20 -28.11 -14.86
CA GLY A 223 -2.58 -28.00 -13.54
C GLY A 223 -1.77 -26.71 -13.31
N GLY A 224 -1.42 -25.99 -14.38
CA GLY A 224 -0.82 -24.66 -14.30
C GLY A 224 -1.83 -23.60 -13.83
N ASP A 225 -3.11 -23.78 -14.15
CA ASP A 225 -4.23 -22.98 -13.65
C ASP A 225 -4.32 -22.96 -12.11
N LEU A 226 -4.15 -24.12 -11.47
CA LEU A 226 -4.08 -24.22 -10.01
C LEU A 226 -2.87 -23.45 -9.45
N ILE A 227 -1.71 -23.57 -10.10
CA ILE A 227 -0.49 -22.84 -9.71
C ILE A 227 -0.70 -21.33 -9.86
N ALA A 228 -1.30 -20.88 -10.96
CA ALA A 228 -1.65 -19.48 -11.19
C ALA A 228 -2.58 -18.96 -10.09
N PHE A 229 -3.61 -19.72 -9.71
CA PHE A 229 -4.51 -19.35 -8.61
C PHE A 229 -3.83 -19.30 -7.24
N ILE A 230 -2.88 -20.21 -6.96
CA ILE A 230 -2.05 -20.14 -5.74
C ILE A 230 -1.20 -18.86 -5.75
N ILE A 231 -0.59 -18.52 -6.90
CA ILE A 231 0.17 -17.27 -7.07
C ILE A 231 -0.75 -16.07 -6.86
N ALA A 232 -1.95 -16.06 -7.44
CA ALA A 232 -2.91 -14.98 -7.28
C ALA A 232 -3.35 -14.75 -5.82
N ALA A 233 -3.30 -15.78 -4.96
CA ALA A 233 -3.60 -15.67 -3.54
C ALA A 233 -2.49 -15.00 -2.71
N MET A 234 -1.26 -14.92 -3.23
CA MET A 234 -0.11 -14.34 -2.54
C MET A 234 -0.36 -12.87 -2.15
N PRO A 235 0.30 -12.37 -1.09
CA PRO A 235 0.18 -10.97 -0.69
C PRO A 235 0.76 -10.02 -1.74
N GLN A 236 0.20 -8.82 -1.82
CA GLN A 236 0.71 -7.73 -2.66
C GLN A 236 2.16 -7.38 -2.32
N ARG A 237 2.96 -7.00 -3.32
CA ARG A 237 4.34 -6.50 -3.15
C ARG A 237 4.46 -5.10 -3.76
N ARG A 238 5.23 -4.24 -3.08
CA ARG A 238 5.41 -2.81 -3.45
C ARG A 238 6.85 -2.37 -3.29
N THR A 239 7.78 -3.15 -3.83
CA THR A 239 9.18 -2.75 -3.95
C THR A 239 9.43 -1.89 -5.18
N LYS A 240 8.64 -2.06 -6.24
CA LYS A 240 8.74 -1.35 -7.52
C LYS A 240 7.48 -0.51 -7.77
N SER A 241 7.64 0.66 -8.38
CA SER A 241 6.54 1.58 -8.74
C SER A 241 6.13 1.50 -10.23
N THR A 242 6.56 0.46 -10.95
CA THR A 242 6.36 0.32 -12.41
C THR A 242 4.89 0.36 -12.84
N TYR A 243 4.02 -0.34 -12.11
CA TYR A 243 2.58 -0.34 -12.35
C TYR A 243 1.85 0.38 -11.23
N THR A 244 0.62 0.86 -11.44
CA THR A 244 -0.26 1.37 -10.37
C THR A 244 -1.69 0.89 -10.61
N PHE A 245 -2.65 1.26 -9.75
CA PHE A 245 -4.07 1.01 -10.01
C PHE A 245 -4.66 1.90 -11.11
N GLU A 246 -3.86 2.78 -11.72
CA GLU A 246 -4.24 3.64 -12.83
C GLU A 246 -3.43 3.29 -14.07
N ASP A 247 -4.02 3.41 -15.25
CA ASP A 247 -3.29 3.21 -16.50
C ASP A 247 -2.39 4.44 -16.75
N PRO A 248 -1.05 4.29 -16.88
CA PRO A 248 -0.14 5.41 -17.10
C PRO A 248 -0.49 6.21 -18.36
N ARG A 249 -1.07 5.57 -19.39
CA ARG A 249 -1.48 6.25 -20.63
C ARG A 249 -2.69 7.18 -20.42
N LYS A 250 -3.58 6.84 -19.49
CA LYS A 250 -4.72 7.72 -19.13
C LYS A 250 -4.27 8.91 -18.29
N LYS A 251 -3.31 8.71 -17.40
CA LYS A 251 -2.75 9.79 -16.57
C LYS A 251 -2.13 10.91 -17.43
N ASN A 252 -1.42 10.55 -18.50
CA ASN A 252 -0.77 11.53 -19.38
C ASN A 252 -1.77 12.33 -20.23
N LYS A 253 -2.91 11.75 -20.65
CA LYS A 253 -3.96 12.50 -21.37
C LYS A 253 -4.54 13.64 -20.53
N ASN A 254 -4.90 13.36 -19.28
CA ASN A 254 -5.50 14.35 -18.39
C ASN A 254 -4.56 15.50 -17.99
N LYS A 255 -3.23 15.34 -18.15
CA LYS A 255 -2.25 16.41 -17.93
C LYS A 255 -2.08 17.35 -19.11
N HIS A 256 -2.46 16.94 -20.32
CA HIS A 256 -2.40 17.78 -21.52
C HIS A 256 -3.70 18.55 -21.80
N ASP A 257 -4.82 18.09 -21.23
CA ASP A 257 -6.14 18.73 -21.36
C ASP A 257 -6.45 19.74 -20.22
N LYS A 258 -5.49 20.00 -19.32
CA LYS A 258 -5.54 21.06 -18.29
C LYS A 258 -4.50 22.13 -18.62
#